data_AF-A0A7Y8H6K1-F1
#
_entry.id   AF-A0A7Y8H6K1-F1
#
_cell.length_a   1.000
_cell.length_b   1.000
_cell.length_c   1.000
_cell.angle_alpha   90.00
_cell.angle_beta   90.00
_cell.angle_gamma   90.00
#
_symmetry.space_group_name_H-M   'P 1'
#
loop_
_entity.id
_entity.type
_entity.pdbx_description
1 polymer ?
#
loop_
_entity_poly.entity_id
_entity_poly.type
_entity_poly.pdbx_seq_one_letter_code
_entity_poly.pdbx_strand_id
1 'polypeptide(L)'
;VKNNLRTYPIVYGIKKSKILMMILSLILIAATFYPFITEIYKIEYFLIVMTIVNPLLVYCLKLLFEEQPENPVRISSLLKLNMIFGLAAIYFGK
;
A
#
# COMPACT_ATOMS: atom_id res chain seq x y z
N VAL A 1 19.29 21.44 11.03
CA VAL A 1 18.54 20.48 11.87
C VAL A 1 19.08 19.09 11.63
N LYS A 2 20.07 18.65 12.43
CA LYS A 2 20.71 17.33 12.31
C LYS A 2 20.09 16.45 13.40
N ASN A 3 18.81 16.11 13.25
CA ASN A 3 18.19 15.17 14.19
C ASN A 3 18.90 13.83 14.00
N ASN A 4 19.33 13.18 15.10
CA ASN A 4 19.89 11.82 15.14
C ASN A 4 18.84 10.75 14.75
N LEU A 5 18.08 10.99 13.68
CA LEU A 5 17.04 10.10 13.18
C LEU A 5 17.70 8.97 12.40
N ARG A 6 17.80 7.81 13.04
CA ARG A 6 18.14 6.56 12.38
C ARG A 6 16.88 5.94 11.78
N THR A 7 16.47 6.42 10.61
CA THR A 7 15.38 5.78 9.84
C THR A 7 15.93 4.73 8.89
N TYR A 8 15.11 3.75 8.52
CA TYR A 8 15.51 2.68 7.61
C TYR A 8 16.15 3.18 6.30
N PRO A 9 15.58 4.16 5.57
CA PRO A 9 16.22 4.72 4.37
C PRO A 9 17.54 5.44 4.62
N ILE A 10 17.73 6.03 5.81
CA ILE A 10 18.97 6.72 6.18
C ILE A 10 20.09 5.70 6.50
N VAL A 11 19.76 4.59 7.17
CA VAL A 11 20.75 3.59 7.60
C VAL A 11 21.05 2.57 6.51
N TYR A 12 20.03 2.11 5.78
CA TYR A 12 20.14 1.02 4.80
C TYR A 12 20.05 1.48 3.34
N GLY A 13 19.81 2.77 3.12
CA GLY A 13 19.69 3.38 1.80
C GLY A 13 18.31 3.23 1.16
N ILE A 14 18.09 4.04 0.12
CA ILE A 14 16.81 4.10 -0.60
C ILE A 14 16.51 2.79 -1.34
N LYS A 15 17.51 2.14 -1.95
CA LYS A 15 17.30 0.89 -2.70
C LYS A 15 16.70 -0.23 -1.84
N LYS A 16 17.28 -0.49 -0.65
CA LYS A 16 16.76 -1.49 0.30
C LYS A 16 15.38 -1.11 0.83
N SER A 17 15.13 0.19 1.00
CA SER A 17 13.82 0.69 1.42
C SER A 17 12.73 0.45 0.36
N LYS A 18 13.02 0.66 -0.93
CA LYS A 18 12.09 0.35 -2.02
C LYS A 18 11.73 -1.13 -2.06
N ILE A 19 12.72 -2.02 -1.89
CA ILE A 19 12.49 -3.47 -1.82
C ILE A 19 11.62 -3.82 -0.62
N LEU A 20 11.91 -3.26 0.56
CA LEU A 20 11.11 -3.48 1.75
C LEU A 20 9.64 -3.06 1.53
N MET A 21 9.43 -1.88 0.92
CA MET A 21 8.08 -1.41 0.57
C MET A 21 7.37 -2.36 -0.40
N MET A 22 8.06 -2.86 -1.42
CA MET A 22 7.50 -3.84 -2.35
C MET A 22 7.07 -5.13 -1.63
N ILE A 23 7.91 -5.66 -0.74
CA ILE A 23 7.60 -6.88 0.02
C ILE A 23 6.38 -6.66 0.92
N LEU A 24 6.33 -5.55 1.66
CA LEU A 24 5.20 -5.22 2.53
C LEU A 24 3.91 -5.05 1.74
N SER A 25 3.98 -4.40 0.58
CA SER A 25 2.85 -4.25 -0.33
C SER A 25 2.35 -5.58 -0.88
N LEU A 26 3.26 -6.50 -1.23
CA LEU A 26 2.90 -7.84 -1.71
C LEU A 26 2.22 -8.66 -0.61
N ILE A 27 2.77 -8.63 0.60
CA ILE A 27 2.17 -9.26 1.78
C ILE A 27 0.76 -8.70 2.03
N LEU A 28 0.60 -7.38 1.94
CA LEU A 28 -0.69 -6.73 2.12
C LEU A 28 -1.70 -7.19 1.05
N ILE A 29 -1.31 -7.23 -0.22
CA ILE A 29 -2.17 -7.74 -1.29
C ILE A 29 -2.56 -9.20 -1.03
N ALA A 30 -1.63 -10.06 -0.60
CA ALA A 30 -1.95 -11.45 -0.26
C ALA A 30 -2.94 -11.52 0.93
N ALA A 31 -2.74 -10.68 1.94
CA ALA A 31 -3.59 -10.62 3.13
C ALA A 31 -5.01 -10.12 2.82
N THR A 32 -5.23 -9.32 1.76
CA THR A 32 -6.59 -8.88 1.40
C THR A 32 -7.46 -10.00 0.81
N PHE A 33 -6.87 -11.11 0.33
CA PHE A 33 -7.66 -12.28 -0.10
C PHE A 33 -8.16 -13.13 1.06
N TYR A 34 -7.46 -13.14 2.19
CA TYR A 34 -7.84 -13.93 3.37
C TYR A 34 -9.30 -13.70 3.82
N PRO A 35 -9.76 -12.45 4.04
CA PRO A 35 -11.15 -12.17 4.43
C PRO A 35 -12.20 -12.62 3.40
N PHE A 36 -11.84 -12.67 2.12
CA PHE A 36 -12.72 -13.15 1.06
C PHE A 36 -12.81 -14.69 1.04
N ILE A 37 -11.67 -15.38 1.15
CA ILE A 37 -11.61 -16.85 1.16
C ILE A 37 -12.31 -17.43 2.40
N THR A 38 -12.24 -16.71 3.52
CA THR A 38 -12.89 -17.12 4.78
C THR A 38 -14.38 -16.74 4.84
N GLU A 39 -14.95 -16.20 3.75
CA GLU A 39 -16.35 -15.77 3.65
C GLU A 39 -16.79 -14.80 4.77
N ILE A 40 -15.84 -14.09 5.39
CA ILE A 40 -16.13 -13.09 6.44
C ILE A 40 -16.82 -11.86 5.83
N TYR A 41 -16.48 -11.55 4.58
CA TYR A 41 -17.04 -10.42 3.84
C TYR A 41 -17.67 -10.86 2.53
N LYS A 42 -18.70 -10.11 2.11
CA LYS A 42 -19.44 -10.35 0.87
C LYS A 42 -18.64 -9.93 -0.37
N ILE A 43 -19.19 -10.21 -1.55
CA ILE A 43 -18.56 -9.94 -2.85
C ILE A 43 -18.24 -8.44 -3.07
N GLU A 44 -18.99 -7.54 -2.43
CA GLU A 44 -18.79 -6.09 -2.48
C GLU A 44 -17.41 -5.68 -1.94
N TYR A 45 -16.94 -6.33 -0.86
CA TYR A 45 -15.58 -6.13 -0.34
C TYR A 45 -14.54 -6.45 -1.41
N PHE A 46 -14.68 -7.63 -2.04
CA PHE A 46 -13.73 -8.11 -3.03
C PHE A 46 -13.68 -7.21 -4.26
N LEU A 47 -14.84 -6.75 -4.73
CA LEU A 47 -14.95 -5.79 -5.85
C LEU A 47 -14.19 -4.49 -5.56
N ILE A 48 -14.43 -3.86 -4.41
CA ILE A 48 -13.76 -2.59 -4.06
C ILE A 48 -12.25 -2.80 -3.90
N VAL A 49 -11.84 -3.87 -3.22
CA VAL A 49 -10.43 -4.17 -3.01
C VAL A 49 -9.70 -4.42 -4.34
N MET A 50 -10.32 -5.18 -5.25
CA MET A 50 -9.69 -5.52 -6.52
C MET A 50 -9.69 -4.40 -7.55
N THR A 51 -10.72 -3.56 -7.55
CA THR A 51 -10.85 -2.49 -8.55
C THR A 51 -10.20 -1.19 -8.11
N ILE A 52 -10.12 -0.93 -6.80
CA ILE A 52 -9.61 0.34 -6.25
C ILE A 52 -8.34 0.09 -5.45
N VAL A 53 -8.40 -0.73 -4.40
CA VAL A 53 -7.31 -0.81 -3.41
C VAL A 53 -6.03 -1.39 -4.01
N ASN A 54 -6.11 -2.58 -4.62
CA ASN A 54 -4.96 -3.27 -5.20
C ASN A 54 -4.35 -2.48 -6.38
N PRO A 55 -5.13 -1.97 -7.36
CA PRO A 55 -4.57 -1.16 -8.45
C PRO A 55 -3.90 0.12 -7.96
N LEU A 56 -4.48 0.81 -6.97
CA LEU A 56 -3.89 2.02 -6.40
C LEU A 56 -2.57 1.71 -5.67
N LEU A 57 -2.49 0.57 -5.00
CA LEU A 57 -1.30 0.10 -4.30
C LEU A 57 -0.16 -0.25 -5.28
N VAL A 58 -0.50 -0.96 -6.38
CA VAL A 58 0.44 -1.25 -7.47
C VAL A 58 0.88 0.04 -8.18
N TYR A 59 -0.02 1.00 -8.37
CA TYR A 59 0.31 2.31 -8.94
C TYR A 59 1.30 3.07 -8.05
N CYS A 60 1.09 3.09 -6.73
CA CYS A 60 2.03 3.71 -5.79
C CYS A 60 3.42 3.06 -5.84
N LEU A 61 3.48 1.73 -5.96
CA LEU A 61 4.75 1.04 -6.16
C LEU A 61 5.40 1.43 -7.49
N LYS A 62 4.64 1.47 -8.59
CA LYS A 62 5.18 1.89 -9.90
C LYS A 62 5.84 3.27 -9.83
N LEU A 63 5.16 4.25 -9.22
CA LEU A 63 5.70 5.61 -9.01
C LEU A 63 6.96 5.62 -8.13
N LEU A 64 7.05 4.71 -7.17
CA LEU A 64 8.22 4.59 -6.31
C LEU A 64 9.43 4.02 -7.06
N PHE A 65 9.22 3.14 -8.05
CA PHE A 65 10.28 2.47 -8.80
C PHE A 65 10.68 3.17 -10.11
N GLU A 66 9.98 4.23 -10.52
CA GLU A 66 10.38 5.07 -11.65
C GLU A 66 11.78 5.67 -11.48
N GLU A 67 12.45 5.92 -12.62
CA GLU A 67 13.80 6.49 -12.67
C GLU A 67 13.83 7.90 -12.05
N GLN A 68 12.76 8.66 -12.25
CA GLN A 68 12.47 9.91 -11.54
C GLN A 68 11.29 9.67 -10.60
N PRO A 69 11.54 9.17 -9.38
CA PRO A 69 10.45 8.84 -8.47
C PRO A 69 9.67 10.11 -8.14
N GLU A 70 8.34 9.99 -8.21
CA GLU A 70 7.43 11.03 -7.75
C GLU A 70 7.72 11.41 -6.29
N ASN A 71 7.30 12.62 -5.91
CA ASN A 71 7.55 13.14 -4.58
C ASN A 71 7.03 12.13 -3.52
N PRO A 72 7.87 11.65 -2.59
CA PRO A 72 7.47 10.66 -1.59
C PRO A 72 6.29 11.14 -0.72
N VAL A 73 6.11 12.46 -0.57
CA VAL A 73 4.93 13.05 0.08
C VAL A 73 3.65 12.75 -0.70
N ARG A 74 3.68 12.82 -2.04
CA ARG A 74 2.52 12.53 -2.89
C ARG A 74 2.18 11.05 -2.88
N ILE A 75 3.19 10.18 -2.98
CA ILE A 75 3.02 8.72 -2.85
C ILE A 75 2.41 8.39 -1.48
N SER A 76 2.90 9.01 -0.41
CA SER A 76 2.34 8.82 0.94
C SER A 76 0.89 9.26 1.05
N SER A 77 0.52 10.39 0.44
CA SER A 77 -0.87 10.86 0.42
C SER A 77 -1.80 9.92 -0.37
N LEU A 78 -1.35 9.41 -1.52
CA LEU A 78 -2.10 8.39 -2.26
C LEU A 78 -2.30 7.11 -1.44
N LEU A 79 -1.26 6.70 -0.71
CA LEU A 79 -1.33 5.53 0.17
C LEU A 79 -2.31 5.73 1.34
N LYS A 80 -2.38 6.94 1.92
CA LYS A 80 -3.38 7.26 2.96
C LYS A 80 -4.79 7.21 2.40
N LEU A 81 -5.00 7.74 1.20
CA LEU A 81 -6.27 7.67 0.50
C LEU A 81 -6.66 6.21 0.18
N ASN A 82 -5.67 5.36 -0.13
CA ASN A 82 -5.89 3.91 -0.24
C ASN A 82 -6.42 3.29 1.06
N MET A 83 -5.93 3.74 2.23
CA MET A 83 -6.44 3.25 3.52
C MET A 83 -7.92 3.62 3.71
N ILE A 84 -8.34 4.82 3.29
CA ILE A 84 -9.75 5.23 3.37
C ILE A 84 -10.63 4.32 2.53
N PHE A 85 -10.21 3.99 1.30
CA PHE A 85 -10.94 3.04 0.45
C PHE A 85 -10.96 1.62 1.03
N GLY A 86 -9.87 1.18 1.67
CA GLY A 86 -9.84 -0.10 2.38
C GLY A 86 -10.85 -0.17 3.53
N LEU A 87 -10.97 0.90 4.32
CA LEU A 87 -11.98 0.99 5.37
C LEU A 87 -13.40 1.03 4.80
N ALA A 88 -13.61 1.76 3.70
CA ALA A 88 -14.90 1.77 2.99
C ALA A 88 -15.27 0.35 2.49
N ALA A 89 -14.32 -0.39 1.93
CA ALA A 89 -14.54 -1.77 1.49
C ALA A 89 -15.00 -2.67 2.65
N ILE A 90 -14.36 -2.56 3.81
CA ILE A 90 -14.73 -3.30 5.02
C ILE A 90 -16.14 -2.92 5.49
N TYR A 91 -16.49 -1.63 5.43
CA TYR A 91 -17.80 -1.15 5.84
C TYR A 91 -18.92 -1.65 4.94
N PHE A 92 -18.74 -1.60 3.61
CA PHE A 92 -19.75 -2.05 2.64
C PHE A 92 -19.82 -3.57 2.49
N GLY A 93 -18.73 -4.29 2.77
CA GLY A 93 -18.67 -5.74 2.62
C GLY A 93 -19.19 -6.54 3.82
N LYS A 94 -19.52 -5.87 4.93
CA LYS A 94 -20.18 -6.49 6.09
C LYS A 94 -21.66 -6.74 5.78
#